data_AF-A0A848U140-F1
#
_entry.id   AF-A0A848U140-F1
#
_cell.length_a   1.000
_cell.length_b   1.000
_cell.length_c   1.000
_cell.angle_alpha   90.00
_cell.angle_beta   90.00
_cell.angle_gamma   90.00
#
_symmetry.space_group_name_H-M   'P 1'
#
loop_
_entity.id
_entity.type
_entity.pdbx_description
1 polymer ?
#
loop_
_entity_poly.entity_id
_entity_poly.type
_entity_poly.pdbx_seq_one_letter_code
_entity_poly.pdbx_strand_id
1 'polypeptide(L)'
;DLLKHNCLTHSSIQHFNDWEFATSDGVRVQRVKGNFHTNSASALHEAVKAGIGIARLATYVVQPSLEAGLVIPLLKEHAVDSSTIQLVYPHRRHLSNKVRVFTDFMVGKFTPNPPWERAG
;
A
#
# COMPACT_ATOMS: atom_id res chain seq x y z
N ASP A 1 12.41 -16.44 3.38
CA ASP A 1 13.49 -16.39 2.37
C ASP A 1 13.22 -15.34 1.29
N LEU A 2 12.81 -14.12 1.66
CA LEU A 2 12.33 -13.11 0.68
C LEU A 2 13.42 -12.64 -0.28
N LEU A 3 14.66 -12.54 0.21
CA LEU A 3 15.81 -12.05 -0.55
C LEU A 3 16.23 -12.96 -1.71
N LYS A 4 15.71 -14.19 -1.77
CA LYS A 4 15.92 -15.10 -2.90
C LYS A 4 14.82 -15.01 -3.96
N HIS A 5 13.78 -14.20 -3.75
CA HIS A 5 12.71 -14.00 -4.71
C HIS A 5 12.90 -12.70 -5.49
N ASN A 6 12.36 -12.68 -6.72
CA ASN A 6 12.32 -11.47 -7.54
C ASN A 6 11.31 -10.48 -6.94
N CYS A 7 11.79 -9.49 -6.20
CA CYS A 7 10.96 -8.47 -5.59
C CYS A 7 10.93 -7.23 -6.50
N LEU A 8 9.77 -6.94 -7.07
CA LEU A 8 9.57 -5.82 -7.98
C LEU A 8 9.67 -4.50 -7.19
N THR A 9 10.37 -3.51 -7.76
CA THR A 9 10.77 -2.31 -7.01
C THR A 9 10.24 -1.02 -7.62
N HIS A 10 10.09 -0.01 -6.77
CA HIS A 10 9.74 1.34 -7.16
C HIS A 10 11.00 2.14 -7.54
N SER A 11 11.04 2.74 -8.73
CA SER A 11 12.25 3.40 -9.24
C SER A 11 12.47 4.82 -8.69
N SER A 12 11.39 5.54 -8.35
CA SER A 12 11.50 6.96 -7.94
C SER A 12 11.52 7.20 -6.42
N ILE A 13 11.00 6.26 -5.63
CA ILE A 13 10.83 6.42 -4.18
C ILE A 13 11.54 5.25 -3.51
N GLN A 14 12.77 5.49 -3.07
CA GLN A 14 13.66 4.44 -2.57
C GLN A 14 13.10 3.75 -1.32
N HIS A 15 12.44 4.49 -0.44
CA HIS A 15 11.86 3.95 0.79
C HIS A 15 10.71 2.96 0.53
N PHE A 16 10.06 2.98 -0.64
CA PHE A 16 9.07 1.95 -0.99
C PHE A 16 9.69 0.57 -1.21
N ASN A 17 11.02 0.51 -1.41
CA ASN A 17 11.76 -0.74 -1.52
C ASN A 17 12.28 -1.24 -0.17
N ASP A 18 12.07 -0.49 0.92
CA ASP A 18 12.30 -0.91 2.29
C ASP A 18 11.01 -1.54 2.84
N TRP A 19 10.93 -2.87 2.83
CA TRP A 19 9.74 -3.57 3.28
C TRP A 19 9.82 -3.81 4.78
N GLU A 20 8.77 -3.41 5.49
CA GLU A 20 8.66 -3.51 6.94
C GLU A 20 7.90 -4.78 7.31
N PHE A 21 8.42 -5.49 8.31
CA PHE A 21 7.86 -6.74 8.80
C PHE A 21 7.77 -6.73 10.33
N ALA A 22 6.62 -7.11 10.87
CA ALA A 22 6.45 -7.35 12.30
C ALA A 22 7.17 -8.64 12.69
N THR A 23 8.03 -8.57 13.72
CA THR A 23 8.75 -9.71 14.29
C THR A 23 8.59 -9.71 15.82
N SER A 24 9.00 -10.78 16.50
CA SER A 24 9.00 -10.86 17.97
C SER A 24 9.80 -9.76 18.65
N ASP A 25 10.83 -9.25 17.97
CA ASP A 25 11.78 -8.25 18.49
C ASP A 25 11.43 -6.83 18.01
N GLY A 26 10.28 -6.66 17.35
CA GLY A 26 9.80 -5.38 16.80
C GLY A 26 9.77 -5.36 15.26
N VAL A 27 9.63 -4.16 14.69
CA VAL A 27 9.59 -3.97 13.23
C VAL A 27 10.99 -4.12 12.64
N ARG A 28 11.13 -5.04 11.69
CA ARG A 28 12.35 -5.22 10.90
C ARG A 28 12.15 -4.68 9.50
N VAL A 29 13.12 -3.90 9.03
CA VAL A 29 13.14 -3.35 7.68
C VAL A 29 14.05 -4.20 6.80
N GLN A 30 13.56 -4.59 5.63
CA GLN A 30 14.32 -5.33 4.63
C GLN A 30 14.27 -4.60 3.28
N ARG A 31 15.43 -4.10 2.85
CA ARG A 31 15.59 -3.62 1.47
C ARG A 31 15.50 -4.80 0.51
N VAL A 32 14.58 -4.72 -0.46
CA VAL A 32 14.40 -5.74 -1.51
C VAL A 32 15.06 -5.34 -2.82
N LYS A 33 15.24 -6.32 -3.72
CA LYS A 33 15.79 -6.13 -5.07
C LYS A 33 15.09 -7.07 -6.05
N GLY A 34 15.07 -6.70 -7.32
CA GLY A 34 14.51 -7.51 -8.40
C GLY A 34 14.92 -6.99 -9.76
N ASN A 35 14.39 -7.59 -10.83
CA ASN A 35 14.73 -7.25 -12.20
C ASN A 35 13.78 -6.22 -12.85
N PHE A 36 12.65 -5.93 -12.21
CA PHE A 36 11.65 -4.99 -12.72
C PHE A 36 11.56 -3.77 -11.80
N HIS A 37 11.74 -2.59 -12.39
CA HIS A 37 11.78 -1.31 -11.70
C HIS A 37 10.84 -0.33 -12.41
N THR A 38 9.86 0.23 -11.69
CA THR A 38 8.91 1.19 -12.28
C THR A 38 8.48 2.24 -11.25
N ASN A 39 7.99 3.38 -11.68
CA ASN A 39 7.46 4.43 -10.79
C ASN A 39 5.92 4.38 -10.68
N SER A 40 5.31 3.29 -11.14
CA SER A 40 3.85 3.11 -11.16
C SER A 40 3.44 1.89 -10.36
N ALA A 41 2.58 2.10 -9.35
CA ALA A 41 1.99 1.02 -8.57
C ALA A 41 1.10 0.10 -9.42
N SER A 42 0.41 0.63 -10.44
CA SER A 42 -0.41 -0.19 -11.34
C SER A 42 0.46 -1.06 -12.24
N ALA A 43 1.60 -0.55 -12.72
CA ALA A 43 2.55 -1.34 -13.50
C ALA A 43 3.19 -2.46 -12.67
N LEU A 44 3.52 -2.19 -11.40
CA LEU A 44 3.95 -3.25 -10.46
C LEU A 44 2.87 -4.31 -10.29
N HIS A 45 1.60 -3.90 -10.12
CA HIS A 45 0.49 -4.83 -9.94
C HIS A 45 0.29 -5.74 -11.16
N GLU A 46 0.30 -5.19 -12.38
CA GLU A 46 0.18 -6.00 -13.60
C GLU A 46 1.36 -6.95 -13.77
N ALA A 47 2.59 -6.52 -13.40
CA ALA A 47 3.75 -7.40 -13.39
C ALA A 47 3.60 -8.57 -12.39
N VAL A 48 3.03 -8.33 -11.20
CA VAL A 48 2.71 -9.40 -10.24
C VAL A 48 1.67 -10.36 -10.83
N LYS A 49 0.58 -9.86 -11.42
CA LYS A 49 -0.44 -10.70 -12.07
C LYS A 49 0.12 -11.54 -13.21
N ALA A 50 1.12 -11.03 -13.93
CA ALA A 50 1.84 -11.75 -14.97
C ALA A 50 2.86 -12.77 -14.44
N GLY A 51 3.00 -12.92 -13.11
CA GLY A 51 3.91 -13.88 -12.49
C GLY A 51 5.38 -13.45 -12.51
N ILE A 52 5.68 -12.17 -12.77
CA ILE A 52 7.06 -11.68 -12.86
C ILE A 52 7.75 -11.72 -11.49
N GLY A 53 7.03 -11.52 -10.40
CA GLY A 53 7.58 -11.57 -9.05
C GLY A 53 6.63 -11.09 -7.96
N ILE A 54 7.20 -10.65 -6.85
CA ILE A 54 6.47 -10.23 -5.64
C ILE A 54 6.57 -8.70 -5.50
N ALA A 55 5.48 -8.04 -5.10
CA ALA A 55 5.51 -6.60 -4.80
C ALA A 55 4.75 -6.29 -3.51
N ARG A 56 5.19 -5.25 -2.79
CA ARG A 56 4.45 -4.62 -1.70
C ARG A 56 3.65 -3.44 -2.28
N LEU A 57 2.33 -3.52 -2.22
CA LEU A 57 1.41 -2.55 -2.79
C LEU A 57 0.31 -2.21 -1.77
N ALA A 58 -0.28 -1.02 -1.90
CA ALA A 58 -1.40 -0.61 -1.07
C ALA A 58 -2.65 -1.46 -1.36
N THR A 59 -3.46 -1.74 -0.34
CA THR A 59 -4.65 -2.60 -0.43
C THR A 59 -5.62 -2.11 -1.50
N TYR A 60 -5.86 -0.81 -1.62
CA TYR A 60 -6.73 -0.24 -2.66
C TYR A 60 -6.29 -0.53 -4.11
N VAL A 61 -5.00 -0.84 -4.35
CA VAL A 61 -4.49 -1.18 -5.69
C VAL A 61 -4.78 -2.65 -6.01
N VAL A 62 -4.63 -3.53 -5.02
CA VAL A 62 -4.62 -4.99 -5.21
C VAL A 62 -5.95 -5.65 -4.89
N GLN A 63 -6.83 -4.98 -4.14
CA GLN A 63 -8.08 -5.55 -3.63
C GLN A 63 -8.92 -6.25 -4.72
N PRO A 64 -9.19 -5.66 -5.89
CA PRO A 64 -10.00 -6.33 -6.91
C PRO A 64 -9.36 -7.64 -7.41
N SER A 65 -8.02 -7.68 -7.50
CA SER A 65 -7.29 -8.89 -7.92
C SER A 65 -7.23 -9.93 -6.81
N LEU A 66 -7.21 -9.52 -5.54
CA LEU A 66 -7.29 -10.43 -4.40
C LEU A 66 -8.66 -11.12 -4.37
N GLU A 67 -9.74 -10.36 -4.53
CA GLU A 67 -11.12 -10.88 -4.60
C GLU A 67 -11.31 -11.83 -5.78
N ALA A 68 -10.71 -11.52 -6.94
CA ALA A 68 -10.74 -12.37 -8.12
C ALA A 68 -9.78 -13.58 -8.06
N GLY A 69 -8.98 -13.73 -7.00
CA GLY A 69 -8.00 -14.81 -6.87
C GLY A 69 -6.83 -14.74 -7.86
N LEU A 70 -6.61 -13.59 -8.50
CA LEU A 70 -5.55 -13.36 -9.49
C LEU A 70 -4.18 -13.16 -8.84
N VAL A 71 -4.18 -12.73 -7.59
CA VAL A 71 -2.98 -12.56 -6.76
C VAL A 71 -3.26 -13.11 -5.38
N ILE A 72 -2.20 -13.53 -4.69
CA ILE A 72 -2.30 -14.01 -3.32
C ILE A 72 -1.50 -13.11 -2.36
N PRO A 73 -2.02 -12.86 -1.16
CA PRO A 73 -1.28 -12.17 -0.12
C PRO A 73 -0.18 -13.08 0.46
N LEU A 74 0.98 -12.51 0.74
CA LEU A 74 2.14 -13.22 1.32
C LEU A 74 2.52 -12.60 2.67
N LEU A 75 3.07 -13.41 3.57
CA LEU A 75 3.63 -12.97 4.86
C LEU A 75 2.65 -12.14 5.71
N LYS A 76 1.36 -12.51 5.72
CA LYS A 76 0.31 -11.78 6.44
C LYS A 76 0.60 -11.66 7.93
N GLU A 77 1.17 -12.72 8.50
CA GLU A 77 1.57 -12.82 9.90
C GLU A 77 2.68 -11.83 10.29
N HIS A 78 3.37 -11.27 9.30
CA HIS A 78 4.42 -10.27 9.47
C HIS A 78 4.00 -8.89 8.97
N ALA A 79 2.72 -8.67 8.66
CA ALA A 79 2.24 -7.37 8.20
C ALA A 79 2.41 -6.29 9.29
N VAL A 80 2.79 -5.08 8.87
CA VAL A 80 2.83 -3.89 9.71
C VAL A 80 1.70 -2.96 9.27
N ASP A 81 0.92 -2.45 10.23
CA ASP A 81 -0.06 -1.40 9.97
C ASP A 81 0.68 -0.10 9.65
N SER A 82 0.85 0.21 8.36
CA SER A 82 1.82 1.23 7.97
C SER A 82 1.35 2.22 6.90
N SER A 83 0.04 2.47 6.75
CA SER A 83 -0.41 3.45 5.74
C SER A 83 -1.68 4.18 6.13
N THR A 84 -1.53 5.41 6.65
CA THR A 84 -2.64 6.34 6.85
C THR A 84 -2.87 7.17 5.58
N ILE A 85 -4.11 7.24 5.09
CA ILE A 85 -4.51 8.22 4.08
C ILE A 85 -4.79 9.55 4.79
N GLN A 86 -4.11 10.61 4.35
CA GLN A 86 -4.19 11.93 4.97
C GLN A 86 -4.84 12.95 4.05
N LEU A 87 -5.70 13.79 4.62
CA LEU A 87 -6.22 14.99 3.97
C LEU A 87 -5.34 16.18 4.37
N VAL A 88 -4.53 16.68 3.43
CA VAL A 88 -3.61 17.80 3.68
C VAL A 88 -4.18 19.06 3.03
N TYR A 89 -4.31 20.12 3.82
CA TYR A 89 -4.74 21.44 3.36
C TYR A 89 -3.97 22.55 4.12
N PRO A 90 -3.72 23.72 3.50
CA PRO A 90 -2.98 24.80 4.14
C PRO A 90 -3.68 25.26 5.42
N HIS A 91 -2.89 25.48 6.47
CA HIS A 91 -3.39 26.08 7.70
C HIS A 91 -3.85 27.52 7.41
N ARG A 92 -5.17 27.77 7.52
CA ARG A 92 -5.76 29.10 7.36
C ARG A 92 -6.51 29.47 8.62
N ARG A 93 -6.38 30.75 9.03
CA ARG A 93 -7.07 31.31 10.22
C ARG A 93 -8.59 31.08 10.19
N HIS A 94 -9.17 30.96 8.99
CA HIS A 94 -10.54 30.52 8.76
C HIS A 94 -10.55 29.43 7.68
N LEU A 95 -10.79 28.17 8.07
CA LEU A 95 -11.05 27.09 7.13
C LEU A 95 -12.41 27.33 6.47
N SER A 96 -12.48 27.29 5.14
CA SER A 96 -13.76 27.45 4.44
C SER A 96 -14.73 26.33 4.81
N ASN A 97 -16.01 26.66 5.00
CA ASN A 97 -17.07 25.66 5.22
C ASN A 97 -17.08 24.55 4.16
N LYS A 98 -16.73 24.86 2.90
CA LYS A 98 -16.64 23.87 1.83
C LYS A 98 -15.58 22.80 2.12
N VAL A 99 -14.41 23.21 2.62
CA VAL A 99 -13.33 22.27 2.98
C VAL A 99 -13.74 21.44 4.18
N ARG A 100 -14.35 22.05 5.20
CA ARG A 100 -14.84 21.33 6.38
C ARG A 100 -15.85 20.23 6.01
N VAL A 101 -16.89 20.59 5.26
CA VAL A 101 -17.93 19.63 4.84
C VAL A 101 -17.34 18.52 3.96
N PHE A 102 -16.38 18.84 3.09
CA PHE A 102 -15.69 17.83 2.30
C PHE A 102 -14.84 16.90 3.17
N THR A 103 -14.11 17.43 4.15
CA THR A 103 -13.34 16.64 5.12
C THR A 103 -14.26 15.71 5.90
N ASP A 104 -15.39 16.21 6.44
CA ASP A 104 -16.35 15.41 7.18
C ASP A 104 -16.92 14.27 6.31
N PHE A 105 -17.24 14.57 5.04
CA PHE A 105 -17.70 13.57 4.07
C PHE A 105 -16.64 12.50 3.80
N MET A 106 -15.39 12.90 3.57
CA MET A 106 -14.30 11.97 3.30
C MET A 106 -13.99 11.12 4.53
N VAL A 107 -13.92 11.70 5.73
CA VAL A 107 -13.74 10.94 6.97
C VAL A 107 -14.84 9.89 7.09
N GLY A 108 -16.12 10.27 6.95
CA GLY A 108 -17.23 9.32 7.02
C GLY A 108 -17.24 8.23 5.94
N LYS A 109 -16.49 8.40 4.84
CA LYS A 109 -16.36 7.40 3.78
C LYS A 109 -15.20 6.42 4.00
N PHE A 110 -14.14 6.86 4.66
CA PHE A 110 -12.90 6.09 4.80
C PHE A 110 -12.68 5.53 6.21
N THR A 111 -13.48 5.95 7.21
CA THR A 111 -13.39 5.44 8.59
C THR A 111 -14.65 4.65 9.00
N PRO A 112 -14.54 3.70 9.95
CA PRO A 112 -13.29 3.15 10.48
C PRO A 112 -12.52 2.32 9.44
N ASN A 113 -13.24 1.72 8.49
CA ASN A 113 -12.67 0.89 7.44
C ASN A 113 -12.90 1.52 6.05
N PRO A 114 -11.85 1.61 5.22
CA PRO A 114 -11.97 2.19 3.90
C PRO A 114 -12.79 1.30 2.95
N PRO A 115 -13.31 1.86 1.83
CA PRO A 115 -14.22 1.13 0.93
C PRO A 115 -13.70 -0.22 0.42
N TRP A 116 -12.40 -0.33 0.15
CA TRP A 116 -11.78 -1.56 -0.37
C TRP A 116 -11.56 -2.63 0.71
N GLU A 117 -11.67 -2.31 1.99
CA GLU A 117 -11.56 -3.30 3.07
C GLU A 117 -12.93 -3.77 3.59
N ARG A 118 -14.03 -3.20 3.06
CA ARG A 118 -15.40 -3.54 3.47
C ARG A 118 -15.97 -4.79 2.78
N ALA A 119 -15.33 -5.28 1.72
CA ALA A 119 -15.83 -6.38 0.89
C ALA A 119 -15.23 -7.77 1.27
N GLY A 120 -14.52 -7.85 2.40
CA GLY A 120 -13.92 -9.08 2.94
C GLY A 120 -14.66 -9.62 4.16
#